data_AF-A0A1X6WRN3-F1
#
_entry.id   AF-A0A1X6WRN3-F1
#
_cell.length_a   1.000
_cell.length_b   1.000
_cell.length_c   1.000
_cell.angle_alpha   90.00
_cell.angle_beta   90.00
_cell.angle_gamma   90.00
#
_symmetry.space_group_name_H-M   'P 1'
#
loop_
_entity.id
_entity.type
_entity.pdbx_description
1 polymer ?
#
loop_
_entity_poly.entity_id
_entity_poly.type
_entity_poly.pdbx_seq_one_letter_code
_entity_poly.pdbx_strand_id
1 'polypeptide(L)'
;MERLLDQIKQLAEKEPKTLEQMALKLSEESGEVAQSVLSYTKASGNQYKQLTINDIKEECIDTLLVSLALYFKLADDPDTELSDILDKKIIKWQNYINN
;
A
#
# COMPACT_ATOMS: atom_id res chain seq x y z
N MET A 1 -3.97 7.18 -15.36
CA MET A 1 -4.05 6.60 -14.01
C MET A 1 -5.07 5.47 -13.98
N GLU A 2 -6.25 5.68 -14.56
CA GLU A 2 -7.26 4.62 -14.83
C GLU A 2 -6.64 3.37 -15.44
N ARG A 3 -5.90 3.49 -16.55
CA ARG A 3 -5.19 2.36 -17.17
C ARG A 3 -4.28 1.58 -16.21
N LEU A 4 -3.61 2.24 -15.27
CA LEU A 4 -2.73 1.57 -14.30
C LEU A 4 -3.56 0.81 -13.27
N LEU A 5 -4.66 1.41 -12.80
CA LEU A 5 -5.57 0.78 -11.86
C LEU A 5 -6.23 -0.47 -12.46
N ASP A 6 -6.65 -0.40 -13.74
CA ASP A 6 -7.16 -1.54 -14.49
C ASP A 6 -6.12 -2.67 -14.58
N GLN A 7 -4.86 -2.33 -14.82
CA GLN A 7 -3.78 -3.31 -14.86
C GLN A 7 -3.55 -3.97 -13.49
N ILE A 8 -3.58 -3.19 -12.40
CA ILE A 8 -3.44 -3.71 -11.04
C ILE A 8 -4.62 -4.65 -10.71
N LYS A 9 -5.85 -4.25 -11.07
CA LYS A 9 -7.05 -5.09 -10.90
C LYS A 9 -6.93 -6.43 -11.64
N GLN A 10 -6.53 -6.39 -12.92
CA GLN A 10 -6.33 -7.61 -13.72
C GLN A 10 -5.22 -8.53 -13.16
N LEU A 11 -4.20 -7.97 -12.51
CA LEU A 11 -3.15 -8.75 -11.84
C LEU A 11 -3.64 -9.30 -10.50
N ALA A 12 -4.41 -8.52 -9.74
CA ALA A 12 -4.99 -8.93 -8.47
C ALA A 12 -5.94 -10.13 -8.62
N GLU A 13 -6.74 -10.18 -9.69
CA GLU A 13 -7.59 -11.34 -10.02
C GLU A 13 -6.77 -12.63 -10.24
N LYS A 14 -5.52 -12.50 -10.68
CA LYS A 14 -4.61 -13.62 -10.94
C LYS A 14 -3.73 -13.96 -9.75
N GLU A 15 -3.84 -13.23 -8.64
CA GLU A 15 -3.01 -13.42 -7.46
C GLU A 15 -3.34 -14.75 -6.76
N PRO A 16 -2.41 -15.72 -6.72
CA PRO A 16 -2.67 -17.03 -6.11
C PRO A 16 -2.69 -16.99 -4.58
N LYS A 17 -2.16 -15.95 -3.92
CA LYS A 17 -2.13 -15.86 -2.45
C LYS A 17 -3.54 -15.94 -1.86
N THR A 18 -3.70 -16.67 -0.76
CA THR A 18 -4.94 -16.68 0.04
C THR A 18 -5.14 -15.35 0.75
N LEU A 19 -6.33 -15.14 1.33
CA LEU A 19 -6.62 -13.94 2.12
C LEU A 19 -5.63 -13.74 3.27
N GLU A 20 -5.32 -14.81 4.01
CA GLU A 20 -4.37 -14.79 5.12
C GLU A 20 -2.96 -14.49 4.64
N GLN A 21 -2.56 -15.06 3.50
CA GLN A 21 -1.24 -14.79 2.89
C GLN A 21 -1.13 -13.33 2.41
N MET A 22 -2.19 -12.76 1.85
CA MET A 22 -2.24 -11.35 1.47
C MET A 22 -2.16 -10.43 2.68
N ALA A 23 -2.85 -10.76 3.78
CA ALA A 23 -2.77 -10.01 5.03
C ALA A 23 -1.36 -10.05 5.64
N LEU A 24 -0.70 -11.21 5.60
CA LEU A 24 0.71 -11.34 6.03
C LEU A 24 1.65 -10.55 5.12
N LYS A 25 1.45 -10.60 3.80
CA LYS A 25 2.25 -9.83 2.85
C LYS A 25 2.09 -8.33 3.10
N LEU A 26 0.88 -7.86 3.35
CA LEU A 26 0.65 -6.45 3.71
C LEU A 26 1.41 -6.04 4.98
N SER A 27 1.47 -6.92 5.98
CA SER A 27 2.28 -6.68 7.18
C SER A 27 3.78 -6.67 6.90
N GLU A 28 4.26 -7.48 5.96
CA GLU A 28 5.65 -7.52 5.51
C GLU A 28 6.03 -6.18 4.86
N GLU A 29 5.26 -5.71 3.87
CA GLU A 29 5.52 -4.43 3.17
C GLU A 29 5.52 -3.24 4.13
N SER A 30 4.56 -3.22 5.08
CA SER A 30 4.54 -2.17 6.10
C SER A 30 5.79 -2.20 6.99
N GLY A 31 6.36 -3.38 7.24
CA GLY A 31 7.61 -3.55 7.96
C GLY A 31 8.82 -3.09 7.14
N GLU A 32 8.81 -3.31 5.82
CA GLU A 32 9.85 -2.85 4.90
C GLU A 32 9.85 -1.32 4.80
N VAL A 33 8.68 -0.68 4.71
CA VAL A 33 8.57 0.80 4.84
C VAL A 33 9.23 1.28 6.13
N ALA A 34 8.91 0.66 7.27
CA ALA A 34 9.48 1.04 8.56
C ALA A 34 11.01 0.86 8.58
N GLN A 35 11.51 -0.26 8.04
CA GLN A 35 12.95 -0.52 7.95
C GLN A 35 13.67 0.51 7.08
N SER A 36 13.11 0.84 5.92
CA SER A 36 13.66 1.82 4.97
C SER A 36 13.72 3.21 5.60
N VAL A 37 12.67 3.62 6.32
CA VAL A 37 12.67 4.86 7.11
C VAL A 37 13.77 4.85 8.17
N LEU A 38 13.83 3.79 9.00
CA LEU A 38 14.81 3.69 10.08
C LEU A 38 16.26 3.69 9.56
N SER A 39 16.51 3.05 8.42
CA SER A 39 17.83 3.05 7.79
C SER A 39 18.19 4.43 7.24
N TYR A 40 17.28 5.06 6.49
CA TYR A 40 17.47 6.40 5.93
C TYR A 40 17.72 7.47 7.00
N THR A 41 17.00 7.41 8.11
CA THR A 41 17.17 8.34 9.24
C THR A 41 18.34 7.96 10.15
N LYS A 42 19.12 6.93 9.80
CA LYS A 42 20.28 6.43 10.57
C LYS A 42 19.93 6.07 12.01
N ALA A 43 18.76 5.47 12.23
CA ALA A 43 18.39 4.96 13.54
C ALA A 43 19.40 3.91 14.03
N SER A 44 19.63 3.86 15.34
CA SER A 44 20.52 2.86 15.96
C SER A 44 20.11 1.45 15.53
N GLY A 45 21.09 0.63 15.15
CA GLY A 45 20.85 -0.73 14.67
C GLY A 45 20.27 -0.85 13.26
N ASN A 46 20.11 0.24 12.49
CA ASN A 46 19.57 0.21 11.11
C ASN A 46 20.46 0.91 10.08
N GLN A 47 21.41 1.74 10.52
CA GLN A 47 22.30 2.50 9.63
C GLN A 47 23.13 1.61 8.68
N TYR A 48 23.48 0.39 9.10
CA TYR A 48 24.31 -0.52 8.29
C TYR A 48 23.64 -0.96 6.97
N LYS A 49 22.31 -0.85 6.87
CA LYS A 49 21.55 -1.20 5.66
C LYS A 49 21.67 -0.18 4.53
N GLN A 50 22.10 1.05 4.84
CA GLN A 50 22.38 2.12 3.87
C GLN A 50 21.25 2.41 2.86
N LEU A 51 19.99 2.23 3.28
CA LEU A 51 18.85 2.50 2.42
C LEU A 51 18.64 4.00 2.21
N THR A 52 18.05 4.34 1.08
CA THR A 52 17.86 5.69 0.58
C THR A 52 16.39 6.10 0.63
N ILE A 53 16.13 7.37 0.32
CA ILE A 53 14.77 7.88 0.15
C ILE A 53 14.02 7.20 -1.01
N ASN A 54 14.73 6.61 -1.98
CA ASN A 54 14.08 5.90 -3.08
C ASN A 54 13.55 4.54 -2.62
N ASP A 55 14.29 3.85 -1.76
CA ASP A 55 13.83 2.59 -1.16
C ASP A 55 12.54 2.84 -0.37
N ILE A 56 12.46 3.91 0.45
CA ILE A 56 11.21 4.27 1.15
C ILE A 56 10.03 4.41 0.17
N LYS A 57 10.24 5.05 -0.98
CA LYS A 57 9.18 5.24 -1.99
C LYS A 57 8.77 3.91 -2.60
N GLU A 58 9.72 3.03 -2.90
CA GLU A 58 9.48 1.69 -3.42
C GLU A 58 8.60 0.89 -2.46
N GLU A 59 8.99 0.79 -1.18
CA GLU A 59 8.22 0.05 -0.17
C GLU A 59 6.80 0.63 0.04
N CYS A 60 6.65 1.96 -0.12
CA CYS A 60 5.34 2.60 -0.08
C CYS A 60 4.46 2.19 -1.26
N ILE A 61 5.05 1.99 -2.45
CA ILE A 61 4.35 1.49 -3.63
C ILE A 61 4.03 0.01 -3.47
N ASP A 62 4.92 -0.81 -2.90
CA ASP A 62 4.63 -2.23 -2.65
C ASP A 62 3.49 -2.39 -1.65
N THR A 63 3.49 -1.60 -0.58
CA THR A 63 2.37 -1.52 0.38
C THR A 63 1.05 -1.16 -0.33
N LEU A 64 1.08 -0.17 -1.24
CA LEU A 64 -0.09 0.24 -2.02
C LEU A 64 -0.59 -0.87 -2.93
N LEU A 65 0.32 -1.55 -3.65
CA LEU A 65 -0.02 -2.63 -4.57
C LEU A 65 -0.65 -3.82 -3.85
N VAL A 66 -0.07 -4.24 -2.73
CA VAL A 66 -0.62 -5.35 -1.92
C VAL A 66 -1.97 -4.96 -1.31
N SER A 67 -2.13 -3.71 -0.85
CA SER A 67 -3.40 -3.20 -0.34
C SER A 67 -4.50 -3.20 -1.40
N LEU A 68 -4.19 -2.70 -2.61
CA LEU A 68 -5.13 -2.68 -3.73
C LEU A 68 -5.47 -4.09 -4.21
N ALA A 69 -4.48 -4.98 -4.30
CA ALA A 69 -4.72 -6.36 -4.70
C ALA A 69 -5.61 -7.10 -3.70
N LEU A 70 -5.39 -6.89 -2.40
CA LEU A 70 -6.26 -7.41 -1.34
C LEU A 70 -7.68 -6.83 -1.46
N TYR A 71 -7.81 -5.52 -1.66
CA TYR A 71 -9.11 -4.86 -1.83
C TYR A 71 -9.88 -5.43 -3.03
N PHE A 72 -9.25 -5.52 -4.21
CA PHE A 72 -9.90 -6.03 -5.42
C PHE A 72 -10.29 -7.50 -5.34
N LYS A 73 -9.62 -8.30 -4.50
CA LYS A 73 -10.00 -9.69 -4.25
C LYS A 73 -11.27 -9.82 -3.39
N LEU A 74 -11.62 -8.77 -2.65
CA LEU A 74 -12.76 -8.74 -1.72
C LEU A 74 -13.96 -7.95 -2.26
N ALA A 75 -13.75 -7.05 -3.22
CA ALA A 75 -14.79 -6.16 -3.72
C ALA A 75 -15.74 -6.87 -4.70
N ASP A 76 -17.03 -6.62 -4.55
CA ASP A 76 -18.08 -7.15 -5.45
C ASP A 76 -18.29 -6.22 -6.66
N ASP A 77 -18.31 -4.89 -6.44
CA ASP A 77 -18.25 -3.85 -7.47
C ASP A 77 -17.02 -2.93 -7.28
N PRO A 78 -15.84 -3.36 -7.73
CA PRO A 78 -14.56 -2.73 -7.35
C PRO A 78 -14.42 -1.25 -7.71
N ASP A 79 -15.01 -0.81 -8.82
CA ASP A 79 -14.74 0.53 -9.36
C ASP A 79 -15.61 1.57 -8.65
N THR A 80 -16.90 1.28 -8.48
CA THR A 80 -17.84 2.13 -7.75
C THR A 80 -17.47 2.19 -6.26
N GLU A 81 -17.22 1.02 -5.65
CA GLU A 81 -16.94 0.94 -4.22
C GLU A 81 -15.63 1.65 -3.85
N LEU A 82 -14.58 1.54 -4.68
CA LEU A 82 -13.28 2.13 -4.38
C LEU A 82 -13.37 3.66 -4.39
N SER A 83 -14.01 4.23 -5.41
CA SER A 83 -14.18 5.69 -5.51
C SER A 83 -14.97 6.23 -4.33
N ASP A 84 -16.09 5.59 -3.99
CA ASP A 84 -16.95 5.99 -2.88
C ASP A 84 -16.22 5.94 -1.52
N ILE A 85 -15.43 4.89 -1.29
CA ILE A 85 -14.66 4.73 -0.05
C ILE A 85 -13.54 5.79 0.01
N LEU A 86 -12.80 5.98 -1.09
CA LEU A 86 -11.71 6.96 -1.15
C LEU A 86 -12.23 8.39 -0.92
N ASP A 87 -13.30 8.79 -1.59
CA ASP A 87 -13.88 10.13 -1.45
C ASP A 87 -14.30 10.40 0.01
N LYS A 88 -14.98 9.45 0.65
CA LYS A 88 -15.35 9.55 2.06
C LYS A 88 -14.13 9.71 2.97
N LYS A 89 -13.05 8.98 2.70
CA LYS A 89 -11.80 9.03 3.49
C LYS A 89 -11.04 10.34 3.26
N ILE A 90 -10.99 10.84 2.03
CA ILE A 90 -10.36 12.12 1.67
C ILE A 90 -11.08 13.28 2.34
N ILE A 91 -12.40 13.35 2.25
CA ILE A 91 -13.21 14.39 2.92
C ILE A 91 -12.96 14.35 4.42
N LYS A 92 -12.98 13.15 5.03
CA LYS A 92 -12.67 12.98 6.45
C LYS A 92 -11.26 13.48 6.78
N TRP A 93 -10.26 13.16 5.96
CA TRP A 93 -8.88 13.57 6.20
C TRP A 93 -8.69 15.08 6.07
N GLN A 94 -9.26 15.71 5.04
CA GLN A 94 -9.27 17.16 4.85
C GLN A 94 -9.86 17.90 6.05
N ASN A 95 -10.93 17.35 6.65
CA ASN A 95 -11.54 17.92 7.84
C ASN A 95 -10.64 17.86 9.09
N TYR A 96 -9.68 16.93 9.16
CA TYR A 96 -8.76 16.83 10.31
C TYR A 96 -7.43 17.56 10.09
N ILE A 97 -6.94 17.70 8.84
CA ILE A 97 -5.69 18.42 8.57
C ILE A 97 -5.88 19.94 8.64
N ASN A 98 -7.06 20.45 8.31
CA ASN A 98 -7.35 21.89 8.30
C ASN A 98 -7.91 22.41 9.64
N ASN A 99 -8.00 21.55 10.66
CA ASN A 99 -8.34 21.89 12.04
C ASN A 99 -7.09 21.79 12.93
#